data_AF-A0A383ABG9-F1
#
_entry.id   AF-A0A383ABG9-F1
#
_cell.length_a   1.000
_cell.length_b   1.000
_cell.length_c   1.000
_cell.angle_alpha   90.00
_cell.angle_beta   90.00
_cell.angle_gamma   90.00
#
_symmetry.space_group_name_H-M   'P 1'
#
loop_
_entity.id
_entity.type
_entity.pdbx_description
1 polymer ?
#
loop_
_entity_poly.entity_id
_entity_poly.type
_entity_poly.pdbx_seq_one_letter_code
_entity_poly.pdbx_strand_id
1 'polypeptide(L)' 'MKISAIIPAAGRGTRIGSPTPKQFLFLNGKPILNHTLEVFERSGIIDSLVLVGPEQEVKTTLAQ' A
#
# COMPACT_ATOMS: atom_id res chain seq x y z
N MET A 1 -16.27 -17.57 -9.39
CA MET A 1 -16.16 -17.01 -8.03
C MET A 1 -15.31 -15.76 -8.14
N LYS A 2 -15.68 -14.66 -7.48
CA LYS A 2 -14.88 -13.42 -7.50
C LYS A 2 -14.04 -13.31 -6.22
N ILE A 3 -12.80 -12.86 -6.35
CA ILE A 3 -11.85 -12.70 -5.25
C ILE A 3 -11.46 -11.23 -5.16
N SER A 4 -11.68 -10.64 -3.98
CA SER A 4 -11.34 -9.25 -3.69
C SER A 4 -10.29 -9.17 -2.59
N ALA A 5 -9.35 -8.23 -2.71
CA ALA A 5 -8.36 -7.92 -1.67
C ALA A 5 -8.65 -6.54 -1.05
N ILE A 6 -8.57 -6.45 0.28
CA ILE A 6 -8.61 -5.18 1.02
C ILE A 6 -7.25 -4.98 1.69
N ILE A 7 -6.60 -3.85 1.40
CA ILE A 7 -5.29 -3.50 1.95
C ILE A 7 -5.46 -2.33 2.92
N PRO A 8 -5.49 -2.57 4.24
CA PRO A 8 -5.49 -1.50 5.23
C PRO A 8 -4.10 -0.88 5.35
N ALA A 9 -3.97 0.36 4.89
CA ALA A 9 -2.75 1.15 4.86
C ALA A 9 -2.92 2.51 5.60
N ALA A 10 -3.85 2.59 6.55
CA ALA A 10 -4.11 3.80 7.35
C ALA A 10 -3.32 3.85 8.68
N GLY A 11 -2.45 2.88 8.93
CA GLY A 11 -1.68 2.83 10.17
C GLY A 11 -0.70 4.00 10.29
N ARG A 12 -0.62 4.60 11.48
CA ARG A 12 0.30 5.71 11.79
C ARG A 12 1.77 5.29 11.91
N GLY A 13 2.09 4.00 11.91
CA GLY A 13 3.47 3.50 11.95
C GLY A 13 4.25 3.79 13.24
N THR A 14 3.60 4.13 14.36
CA THR A 14 4.26 4.64 15.59
C THR A 14 5.35 3.74 16.18
N ARG A 15 5.25 2.42 15.99
CA ARG A 15 6.28 1.45 16.44
C ARG A 15 7.56 1.46 15.61
N ILE A 16 7.50 2.01 14.40
CA ILE A 16 8.65 2.07 13.49
C ILE A 16 9.59 3.23 13.82
N GLY A 17 9.15 4.19 14.65
CA GLY A 17 9.95 5.34 15.08
C GLY A 17 10.21 6.39 13.99
N SER A 18 9.53 6.30 12.85
CA SER A 18 9.66 7.25 11.73
C SER A 18 8.56 8.31 11.76
N PRO A 19 8.83 9.57 11.33
CA PRO A 19 7.81 10.57 11.09
C PRO A 19 6.86 10.21 9.94
N THR A 20 7.37 9.49 8.94
CA THR A 20 6.58 8.97 7.82
C THR A 20 5.94 7.64 8.20
N PRO A 21 4.62 7.46 8.01
CA PRO A 21 3.95 6.18 8.23
C PRO A 21 4.57 5.04 7.41
N LYS A 22 4.64 3.84 8.00
CA LYS A 22 5.40 2.69 7.47
C LYS A 22 5.15 2.43 5.98
N GLN A 23 3.88 2.39 5.57
CA GLN A 23 3.47 2.06 4.21
C GLN A 23 4.05 3.00 3.15
N PHE A 24 4.40 4.24 3.52
CA PHE A 24 4.95 5.25 2.61
C PHE A 24 6.48 5.37 2.71
N LEU A 25 7.12 4.61 3.60
CA LEU A 25 8.58 4.55 3.66
C LEU A 25 9.14 3.83 2.42
N PHE A 26 10.28 4.31 1.95
CA PHE A 26 10.99 3.70 0.84
C PHE A 26 11.79 2.48 1.32
N LEU A 27 11.62 1.39 0.60
CA LEU A 27 12.40 0.16 0.72
C LEU A 27 12.92 -0.17 -0.68
N ASN A 28 14.25 -0.23 -0.84
CA ASN A 28 14.90 -0.50 -2.13
C ASN A 28 14.38 0.41 -3.27
N GLY A 29 14.27 1.72 -3.01
CA GLY A 29 13.89 2.70 -4.01
C GLY A 29 12.40 2.80 -4.34
N LYS A 30 11.53 2.01 -3.67
CA LYS A 30 10.07 2.10 -3.83
C LYS A 30 9.35 2.16 -2.48
N PRO A 31 8.20 2.83 -2.36
CA PRO A 31 7.39 2.77 -1.15
C PRO A 31 6.99 1.34 -0.79
N ILE A 32 6.95 1.00 0.50
CA ILE A 32 6.51 -0.33 1.00
C ILE A 32 5.12 -0.69 0.47
N LEU A 33 4.24 0.30 0.31
CA LEU A 33 2.92 0.12 -0.28
C LEU A 33 3.00 -0.41 -1.72
N ASN A 34 3.87 0.13 -2.57
CA ASN A 34 4.02 -0.29 -3.97
C ASN A 34 4.47 -1.75 -4.06
N HIS A 35 5.42 -2.19 -3.21
CA HIS A 35 5.81 -3.60 -3.14
C HIS A 35 4.62 -4.51 -2.86
N THR A 36 3.70 -4.08 -1.99
CA THR A 36 2.48 -4.83 -1.69
C THR A 36 1.55 -4.86 -2.90
N LEU A 37 1.24 -3.69 -3.47
CA LEU A 37 0.32 -3.57 -4.60
C LEU A 37 0.80 -4.38 -5.82
N GLU A 38 2.09 -4.32 -6.15
CA GLU A 38 2.69 -5.08 -7.25
C GLU A 38 2.50 -6.60 -7.09
N VAL A 39 2.55 -7.13 -5.86
CA VAL A 39 2.32 -8.56 -5.60
C VAL A 39 0.86 -8.93 -5.84
N PHE A 40 -0.09 -8.12 -5.36
CA PHE A 40 -1.51 -8.40 -5.56
C PHE A 40 -1.91 -8.28 -7.04
N GLU A 41 -1.41 -7.26 -7.75
CA GLU A 41 -1.63 -7.09 -9.19
C GLU A 41 -1.06 -8.25 -10.01
N ARG A 42 0.16 -8.71 -9.69
CA ARG A 42 0.80 -9.81 -10.41
C ARG A 42 0.27 -11.20 -10.07
N SER A 43 -0.53 -11.34 -9.01
CA SER A 43 -1.02 -12.63 -8.54
C SER A 43 -1.91 -13.36 -9.57
N GLY A 44 -2.59 -12.62 -10.44
CA GLY A 44 -3.57 -13.17 -11.39
C GLY A 44 -4.81 -13.79 -10.74
N ILE A 45 -4.93 -13.74 -9.41
CA ILE A 45 -6.02 -14.36 -8.62
C ILE A 45 -7.04 -13.30 -8.18
N ILE A 46 -6.65 -12.04 -8.09
CA ILE A 46 -7.46 -10.96 -7.51
C ILE A 46 -8.20 -10.22 -8.62
N ASP A 47 -9.54 -10.22 -8.55
CA ASP A 47 -10.40 -9.51 -9.50
C ASP A 47 -10.57 -8.02 -9.16
N SER A 48 -10.39 -7.66 -7.89
CA SER A 48 -10.56 -6.29 -7.41
C SER A 48 -9.75 -6.02 -6.15
N LEU A 49 -9.21 -4.81 -6.06
CA LEU A 49 -8.37 -4.38 -4.94
C LEU A 49 -8.91 -3.07 -4.36
N VAL A 50 -9.07 -3.04 -3.05
CA VAL A 50 -9.48 -1.85 -2.28
C VAL A 50 -8.33 -1.46 -1.36
N LEU A 51 -7.75 -0.29 -1.61
CA LEU A 51 -6.74 0.30 -0.74
C LEU A 51 -7.40 1.28 0.22
N VAL A 52 -7.16 1.11 1.52
CA VAL A 52 -7.71 1.99 2.57
C VAL A 52 -6.58 2.78 3.21
N GLY A 53 -6.60 4.10 3.09
CA GLY A 53 -5.57 4.96 3.66
C GLY A 53 -5.95 6.44 3.61
N PRO A 54 -5.11 7.32 4.19
CA PRO A 54 -5.25 8.76 4.05
C PRO A 54 -5.17 9.14 2.56
N GLU A 55 -6.18 9.86 2.08
CA GLU A 55 -6.38 10.09 0.65
C GLU A 55 -5.17 10.74 -0.02
N GLN A 56 -4.57 11.75 0.63
CA GLN A 56 -3.48 12.52 0.06
C GLN A 56 -2.21 11.68 -0.10
N GLU A 57 -1.80 10.96 0.95
CA GLU A 57 -0.61 10.11 0.92
C GLU A 57 -0.77 8.93 -0.04
N VAL A 58 -1.97 8.35 -0.11
CA VAL A 58 -2.29 7.31 -1.10
C VAL A 58 -2.13 7.86 -2.52
N LYS A 59 -2.74 9.01 -2.84
CA LYS A 59 -2.61 9.61 -4.18
C LYS A 59 -1.17 9.92 -4.55
N THR A 60 -0.39 10.49 -3.62
CA THR A 60 1.03 10.79 -3.87
C THR A 60 1.84 9.53 -4.13
N THR A 61 1.58 8.45 -3.38
CA THR A 61 2.30 7.18 -3.52
C THR A 61 1.98 6.46 -4.83
N LEU A 62 0.72 6.53 -5.29
CA LEU A 62 0.28 5.91 -6.54
C LEU A 62 0.69 6.71 -7.80
N ALA A 63 1.05 7.98 -7.65
CA ALA A 63 1.50 8.83 -8.76
C ALA A 63 3.02 8.74 -9.03
N GLN A 64 3.76 7.99 -8.22
CA GLN A 64 5.21 7.75 -8.32
C GLN A 64 5.49 6.43 -9.02
#